data_AF-A0A1D2MNX0-F1
#
_entry.id   AF-A0A1D2MNX0-F1
#
_cell.length_a   1.000
_cell.length_b   1.000
_cell.length_c   1.000
_cell.angle_alpha   90.00
_cell.angle_beta   90.00
_cell.angle_gamma   90.00
#
_symmetry.space_group_name_H-M   'P 1'
#
loop_
_entity.id
_entity.type
_entity.pdbx_description
1 polymer ?
#
loop_
_entity_poly.entity_id
_entity_poly.type
_entity_poly.pdbx_seq_one_letter_code
_entity_poly.pdbx_strand_id
1 'polypeptide(L)'
;MCPYSLPSIGFIAVAVAMVLVFAFTSFGAKTEDVQATLKATAAEGKYVDLESNQGRLRGYIRNSRQGREYIAFYKVPYAKSPIGELRFMEPQPVESWEGLRDEKEVAPQCIQKEKVQSGVEAVGKEDCLYFNLYTPSVDKQSQYPTMVYFHGGSGANLCRNYFLIPHPNPSATVIEVGKLLNCSTSSSTEILECLRSKPAADIAVVGPLNTSLSFSMDSTSSSVFLPDTPFNLLTNKKANKVPYIMGITSEEEIGTALDILHDPELVKKLNENWSDHASDVLGENHLTKDELNSIKTFYFGDKLIGNNTVRNLTNMLSDWKLVHCTYLSATMHGEQSDTYLYYFSKPGAKSYAEKHDPNFNATARGYVAHGDVSPFHFLFDEFPEIPFGDPNYYPFSEYFVRLWSQFATSGNPSGVDGLEWGPTTSRENAFWFELNDNPGRTHVLDERMRFWDQFSNTKLNYE
;
A
#
# COMPACT_ATOMS: atom_id res chain seq x y z
N MET A 1 12.76 -48.28 -45.73
CA MET A 1 13.86 -48.97 -45.02
C MET A 1 14.90 -47.93 -44.66
N CYS A 2 15.32 -47.84 -43.39
CA CYS A 2 16.40 -46.94 -42.96
C CYS A 2 17.68 -47.15 -43.79
N PRO A 3 18.52 -46.11 -43.90
CA PRO A 3 19.87 -46.24 -43.36
C PRO A 3 20.45 -44.97 -42.68
N TYR A 4 20.86 -45.16 -41.42
CA TYR A 4 22.13 -44.79 -40.75
C TYR A 4 23.04 -43.61 -41.21
N SER A 5 23.13 -42.61 -40.30
CA SER A 5 24.29 -42.05 -39.56
C SER A 5 25.62 -41.59 -40.24
N LEU A 6 25.88 -40.26 -40.15
CA LEU A 6 27.00 -39.49 -39.50
C LEU A 6 28.47 -40.00 -39.60
N PRO A 7 29.53 -39.12 -39.68
CA PRO A 7 29.88 -38.15 -38.61
C PRO A 7 30.66 -36.86 -39.03
N SER A 8 31.37 -36.28 -38.06
CA SER A 8 31.56 -34.88 -37.64
C SER A 8 32.94 -34.23 -37.88
N ILE A 9 33.05 -32.93 -37.46
CA ILE A 9 34.22 -32.11 -36.98
C ILE A 9 34.35 -30.82 -37.82
N GLY A 10 34.51 -29.57 -37.32
CA GLY A 10 34.62 -28.96 -35.99
C GLY A 10 35.11 -27.49 -36.11
N PHE A 11 34.53 -26.59 -35.29
CA PHE A 11 35.00 -25.29 -34.74
C PHE A 11 35.65 -24.18 -35.61
N ILE A 12 35.13 -22.94 -35.55
CA ILE A 12 35.56 -21.80 -34.69
C ILE A 12 34.60 -20.60 -34.89
N ALA A 13 34.42 -19.81 -33.83
CA ALA A 13 33.49 -18.69 -33.64
C ALA A 13 33.86 -17.36 -34.34
N VAL A 14 32.88 -16.44 -34.41
CA VAL A 14 32.89 -15.02 -33.94
C VAL A 14 32.09 -14.06 -34.86
N ALA A 15 31.14 -13.36 -34.22
CA ALA A 15 30.68 -11.97 -34.43
C ALA A 15 29.72 -11.54 -35.58
N VAL A 16 28.58 -11.00 -35.11
CA VAL A 16 28.04 -9.63 -35.35
C VAL A 16 27.02 -9.38 -36.47
N ALA A 17 25.81 -9.03 -35.99
CA ALA A 17 24.83 -8.00 -36.41
C ALA A 17 24.20 -8.02 -37.82
N MET A 18 22.87 -8.01 -37.89
CA MET A 18 22.08 -6.77 -37.84
C MET A 18 20.55 -7.01 -37.91
N VAL A 19 19.86 -6.55 -36.85
CA VAL A 19 18.74 -5.59 -36.91
C VAL A 19 17.40 -6.08 -37.46
N LEU A 20 16.48 -6.38 -36.53
CA LEU A 20 15.12 -5.85 -36.62
C LEU A 20 14.86 -5.05 -35.35
N VAL A 21 14.88 -3.74 -35.56
CA VAL A 21 14.45 -2.67 -34.67
C VAL A 21 13.00 -2.96 -34.26
N PHE A 22 12.76 -3.40 -33.02
CA PHE A 22 11.56 -2.93 -32.37
C PHE A 22 11.86 -1.50 -32.00
N ALA A 23 11.36 -0.61 -32.86
CA ALA A 23 11.15 0.76 -32.48
C ALA A 23 10.35 0.65 -31.19
N PHE A 24 10.90 1.18 -30.10
CA PHE A 24 10.04 1.89 -29.19
C PHE A 24 9.36 2.94 -30.08
N THR A 25 8.18 2.61 -30.61
CA THR A 25 7.14 3.60 -30.50
C THR A 25 7.04 3.79 -29.00
N SER A 26 7.79 4.77 -28.49
CA SER A 26 7.18 5.74 -27.62
C SER A 26 5.73 5.80 -28.08
N PHE A 27 4.77 5.49 -27.22
CA PHE A 27 3.51 6.18 -27.37
C PHE A 27 3.89 7.65 -27.25
N GLY A 28 4.30 8.23 -28.39
CA GLY A 28 4.19 9.63 -28.69
C GLY A 28 2.71 9.84 -28.78
N ALA A 29 2.03 9.83 -27.62
CA ALA A 29 1.21 10.96 -27.34
C ALA A 29 2.13 12.14 -27.64
N LYS A 30 1.89 12.81 -28.76
CA LYS A 30 2.46 14.14 -28.96
C LYS A 30 2.22 14.83 -27.63
N THR A 31 3.28 15.17 -26.92
CA THR A 31 3.19 16.10 -25.81
C THR A 31 2.76 17.40 -26.45
N GLU A 32 1.46 17.56 -26.60
CA GLU A 32 0.88 18.84 -26.97
C GLU A 32 1.23 19.81 -25.85
N ASP A 33 1.62 21.01 -26.27
CA ASP A 33 2.15 22.04 -25.40
C ASP A 33 1.08 22.50 -24.39
N VAL A 34 1.12 21.95 -23.18
CA VAL A 34 0.32 22.44 -22.04
C VAL A 34 0.78 23.86 -21.70
N GLN A 35 -0.06 24.88 -21.92
CA GLN A 35 0.27 26.27 -21.61
C GLN A 35 -0.30 26.68 -20.25
N ALA A 36 0.51 27.31 -19.40
CA ALA A 36 0.08 27.85 -18.12
C ALA A 36 0.09 29.38 -18.15
N THR A 37 -0.97 30.00 -17.65
CA THR A 37 -1.10 31.47 -17.52
C THR A 37 -1.31 31.84 -16.05
N LEU A 38 -0.36 32.56 -15.47
CA LEU A 38 -0.45 33.13 -14.11
C LEU A 38 -1.35 34.37 -14.10
N LYS A 39 -2.28 34.44 -13.15
CA LYS A 39 -3.14 35.62 -12.93
C LYS A 39 -3.27 35.91 -11.43
N ALA A 40 -3.24 37.18 -11.06
CA ALA A 40 -3.43 37.63 -9.68
C ALA A 40 -4.72 38.44 -9.58
N THR A 41 -5.61 38.10 -8.65
CA THR A 41 -6.78 38.94 -8.30
C THR A 41 -6.83 39.20 -6.80
N ALA A 42 -7.31 40.38 -6.42
CA ALA A 42 -7.30 40.85 -5.04
C ALA A 42 -8.36 40.20 -4.13
N ALA A 43 -9.21 39.29 -4.65
CA ALA A 43 -10.36 38.74 -3.92
C ALA A 43 -10.36 37.21 -3.73
N GLU A 44 -9.60 36.43 -4.50
CA GLU A 44 -9.69 34.95 -4.49
C GLU A 44 -8.35 34.21 -4.26
N GLY A 45 -7.29 34.94 -3.88
CA GLY A 45 -5.92 34.41 -3.80
C GLY A 45 -5.23 34.40 -5.17
N LYS A 46 -3.90 34.19 -5.19
CA LYS A 46 -3.15 34.05 -6.44
C LYS A 46 -3.48 32.70 -7.10
N TYR A 47 -3.67 32.65 -8.42
CA TYR A 47 -4.01 31.41 -9.14
C TYR A 47 -3.29 31.29 -10.49
N VAL A 48 -3.34 30.09 -11.05
CA VAL A 48 -2.74 29.70 -12.34
C VAL A 48 -3.80 28.97 -13.15
N ASP A 49 -4.10 29.43 -14.36
CA ASP A 49 -4.90 28.65 -15.30
C ASP A 49 -3.95 27.76 -16.13
N LEU A 50 -4.22 26.47 -16.22
CA LEU A 50 -3.45 25.47 -16.99
C LEU A 50 -4.31 24.91 -18.12
N GLU A 51 -3.78 24.85 -19.33
CA GLU A 51 -4.43 24.24 -20.49
C GLU A 51 -3.90 22.83 -20.73
N SER A 52 -4.76 21.82 -20.65
CA SER A 52 -4.43 20.42 -20.94
C SER A 52 -5.25 19.88 -22.12
N ASN A 53 -4.86 18.73 -22.66
CA ASN A 53 -5.60 18.06 -23.74
C ASN A 53 -7.05 17.69 -23.35
N GLN A 54 -7.34 17.57 -22.05
CA GLN A 54 -8.68 17.26 -21.55
C GLN A 54 -9.52 18.51 -21.28
N GLY A 55 -8.88 19.68 -21.15
CA GLY A 55 -9.57 20.94 -20.86
C GLY A 55 -8.75 21.86 -19.94
N ARG A 56 -9.34 23.00 -19.60
CA ARG A 56 -8.68 24.05 -18.79
C ARG A 56 -8.95 23.83 -17.30
N LEU A 57 -7.91 23.98 -16.49
CA LEU A 57 -7.92 23.82 -15.03
C LEU A 57 -7.48 25.11 -14.34
N ARG A 58 -8.09 25.46 -13.20
CA ARG A 58 -7.54 26.47 -12.29
C ARG A 58 -6.81 25.80 -11.13
N GLY A 59 -5.54 26.15 -10.98
CA GLY A 59 -4.71 25.83 -9.83
C GLY A 59 -4.57 27.04 -8.91
N TYR A 60 -4.48 26.78 -7.62
CA TYR A 60 -4.41 27.81 -6.61
C TYR A 60 -3.03 27.85 -5.96
N ILE A 61 -2.45 29.04 -5.81
CA ILE A 61 -1.22 29.20 -5.05
C ILE A 61 -1.57 29.12 -3.56
N ARG A 62 -0.86 28.23 -2.87
CA ARG A 62 -1.01 27.91 -1.45
C ARG A 62 0.36 28.01 -0.78
N ASN A 63 0.34 28.21 0.54
CA ASN A 63 1.55 28.20 1.36
C ASN A 63 1.60 26.92 2.16
N SER A 64 2.73 26.22 2.10
CA SER A 64 3.03 25.14 3.04
C SER A 64 3.18 25.68 4.45
N ARG A 65 3.24 24.79 5.46
CA ARG A 65 3.45 25.19 6.86
C ARG A 65 4.72 26.04 7.07
N GLN A 66 5.76 25.81 6.27
CA GLN A 66 7.01 26.58 6.30
C GLN A 66 6.98 27.85 5.41
N GLY A 67 5.83 28.21 4.84
CA GLY A 67 5.66 29.40 4.01
C GLY A 67 6.13 29.26 2.55
N ARG A 68 6.59 28.07 2.13
CA ARG A 68 6.90 27.81 0.72
C ARG A 68 5.62 27.79 -0.11
N GLU A 69 5.58 28.61 -1.17
CA GLU A 69 4.49 28.63 -2.15
C GLU A 69 4.49 27.33 -2.98
N TYR A 70 3.31 26.79 -3.26
CA TYR A 70 3.06 25.70 -4.19
C TYR A 70 1.72 25.89 -4.88
N ILE A 71 1.48 25.19 -5.99
CA ILE A 71 0.23 25.25 -6.76
C ILE A 71 -0.54 23.97 -6.52
N ALA A 72 -1.82 24.09 -6.16
CA ALA A 72 -2.74 22.98 -5.95
C ALA A 72 -3.87 23.02 -6.99
N PHE A 73 -4.04 21.93 -7.74
CA PHE A 73 -5.20 21.67 -8.58
C PHE A 73 -6.04 20.58 -7.92
N TYR A 74 -7.28 20.88 -7.62
CA TYR A 74 -8.15 19.95 -6.89
C TYR A 74 -9.14 19.26 -7.82
N LYS A 75 -9.55 18.04 -7.44
CA LYS A 75 -10.65 17.30 -8.07
C LYS A 75 -10.53 17.21 -9.60
N VAL A 76 -9.34 16.82 -10.07
CA VAL A 76 -9.06 16.57 -11.50
C VAL A 76 -9.58 15.18 -11.87
N PRO A 77 -10.53 15.04 -12.81
CA PRO A 77 -11.08 13.74 -13.16
C PRO A 77 -10.07 12.91 -13.97
N TYR A 78 -9.92 11.63 -13.62
CA TYR A 78 -9.09 10.70 -14.40
C TYR A 78 -9.92 9.61 -15.12
N ALA A 79 -11.20 9.47 -14.77
CA ALA A 79 -12.14 8.55 -15.40
C ALA A 79 -13.57 9.10 -15.35
N LYS A 80 -14.48 8.51 -16.12
CA LYS A 80 -15.92 8.78 -16.01
C LYS A 80 -16.44 8.32 -14.64
N SER A 81 -17.38 9.07 -14.08
CA SER A 81 -18.05 8.71 -12.83
C SER A 81 -18.64 7.29 -12.93
N PRO A 82 -18.34 6.38 -11.98
CA PRO A 82 -18.72 4.96 -12.05
C PRO A 82 -20.16 4.73 -11.56
N ILE A 83 -21.11 5.50 -12.09
CA ILE A 83 -22.52 5.52 -11.67
C ILE A 83 -23.43 4.86 -12.70
N GLY A 84 -24.61 4.42 -12.27
CA GLY A 84 -25.60 3.78 -13.14
C GLY A 84 -25.04 2.53 -13.82
N GLU A 85 -25.09 2.48 -15.15
CA GLU A 85 -24.57 1.36 -15.94
C GLU A 85 -23.04 1.21 -15.89
N LEU A 86 -22.31 2.23 -15.43
CA LEU A 86 -20.86 2.16 -15.21
C LEU A 86 -20.50 1.59 -13.83
N ARG A 87 -21.47 1.41 -12.92
CA ARG A 87 -21.21 0.80 -11.62
C ARG A 87 -20.79 -0.66 -11.81
N PHE A 88 -19.72 -1.04 -11.11
CA PHE A 88 -19.05 -2.36 -11.17
C PHE A 88 -18.41 -2.69 -12.53
N MET A 89 -18.18 -1.68 -13.38
CA MET A 89 -17.49 -1.85 -14.66
C MET A 89 -16.09 -1.25 -14.61
N GLU A 90 -15.26 -1.62 -15.56
CA GLU A 90 -13.95 -1.01 -15.75
C GLU A 90 -14.08 0.51 -15.97
N PRO A 91 -13.18 1.31 -15.37
CA PRO A 91 -13.21 2.76 -15.49
C PRO A 91 -13.05 3.17 -16.96
N GLN A 92 -13.94 4.04 -17.43
CA GLN A 92 -13.90 4.56 -18.79
C GLN A 92 -13.13 5.89 -18.85
N PRO A 93 -12.39 6.18 -19.94
CA PRO A 93 -11.68 7.44 -20.10
C PRO A 93 -12.61 8.66 -19.96
N VAL A 94 -12.14 9.68 -19.23
CA VAL A 94 -12.86 10.95 -19.15
C VAL A 94 -12.89 11.66 -20.50
N GLU A 95 -14.04 12.24 -20.85
CA GLU A 95 -14.16 13.08 -22.04
C GLU A 95 -13.51 14.45 -21.81
N SER A 96 -13.13 15.13 -22.88
CA SER A 96 -12.70 16.52 -22.76
C SER A 96 -13.87 17.39 -22.30
N TRP A 97 -13.58 18.43 -21.52
CA TRP A 97 -14.58 19.38 -21.05
C TRP A 97 -14.36 20.77 -21.65
N GLU A 98 -15.47 21.47 -21.86
CA GLU A 98 -15.45 22.88 -22.26
C GLU A 98 -15.35 23.80 -21.04
N GLY A 99 -14.78 24.98 -21.24
CA GLY A 99 -14.66 26.00 -20.19
C GLY A 99 -13.52 25.76 -19.21
N LEU A 100 -13.55 26.52 -18.11
CA LEU A 100 -12.57 26.46 -17.04
C LEU A 100 -13.13 25.66 -15.86
N ARG A 101 -12.44 24.59 -15.47
CA ARG A 101 -12.75 23.85 -14.25
C ARG A 101 -12.07 24.52 -13.07
N ASP A 102 -12.88 25.13 -12.21
CA ASP A 102 -12.43 25.92 -11.06
C ASP A 102 -12.87 25.28 -9.74
N GLU A 103 -12.12 24.27 -9.29
CA GLU A 103 -12.41 23.49 -8.10
C GLU A 103 -11.55 23.99 -6.92
N LYS A 104 -12.22 24.37 -5.82
CA LYS A 104 -11.58 24.97 -4.63
C LYS A 104 -11.29 23.96 -3.51
N GLU A 105 -11.93 22.79 -3.59
CA GLU A 105 -11.94 21.76 -2.55
C GLU A 105 -11.36 20.45 -3.07
N VAL A 106 -10.72 19.69 -2.18
CA VAL A 106 -10.13 18.38 -2.49
C VAL A 106 -11.15 17.41 -3.09
N ALA A 107 -10.65 16.46 -3.89
CA ALA A 107 -11.43 15.34 -4.40
C ALA A 107 -12.25 14.64 -3.28
N PRO A 108 -13.53 14.28 -3.54
CA PRO A 108 -14.33 13.57 -2.56
C PRO A 108 -13.78 12.14 -2.37
N GLN A 109 -13.82 11.65 -1.13
CA GLN A 109 -13.58 10.23 -0.86
C GLN A 109 -14.67 9.35 -1.50
N CYS A 110 -14.28 8.16 -1.94
CA CYS A 110 -15.22 7.15 -2.40
C CYS A 110 -16.15 6.68 -1.28
N ILE A 111 -17.32 6.16 -1.64
CA ILE A 111 -18.24 5.61 -0.65
C ILE A 111 -17.57 4.48 0.13
N GLN A 112 -17.53 4.62 1.45
CA GLN A 112 -16.95 3.63 2.36
C GLN A 112 -17.65 3.66 3.73
N LYS A 113 -17.44 2.60 4.51
CA LYS A 113 -17.91 2.55 5.90
C LYS A 113 -16.96 3.34 6.81
N GLU A 114 -17.52 4.12 7.72
CA GLU A 114 -16.78 4.79 8.76
C GLU A 114 -17.41 4.49 10.13
N LYS A 115 -16.57 4.25 11.14
CA LYS A 115 -17.02 4.15 12.54
C LYS A 115 -17.27 5.56 13.07
N VAL A 116 -18.51 5.83 13.43
CA VAL A 116 -18.95 7.09 14.03
C VAL A 116 -19.45 6.81 15.46
N GLN A 117 -19.71 7.87 16.24
CA GLN A 117 -20.18 7.70 17.63
C GLN A 117 -21.50 6.91 17.73
N SER A 118 -22.37 7.01 16.72
CA SER A 118 -23.66 6.32 16.60
C SER A 118 -23.57 4.87 16.10
N GLY A 119 -22.38 4.39 15.70
CA GLY A 119 -22.20 3.06 15.11
C GLY A 119 -21.35 3.09 13.84
N VAL A 120 -21.88 2.51 12.76
CA VAL A 120 -21.20 2.47 11.45
C VAL A 120 -22.11 3.12 10.42
N GLU A 121 -21.58 4.11 9.70
CA GLU A 121 -22.30 4.84 8.65
C GLU A 121 -21.52 4.79 7.34
N ALA A 122 -22.21 4.96 6.21
CA ALA A 122 -21.56 5.16 4.92
C ALA A 122 -21.26 6.64 4.71
N VAL A 123 -20.02 6.95 4.36
CA VAL A 123 -19.54 8.30 4.04
C VAL A 123 -18.98 8.32 2.63
N GLY A 124 -18.84 9.50 2.02
CA GLY A 124 -18.25 9.68 0.69
C GLY A 124 -19.25 9.77 -0.46
N LYS A 125 -18.73 9.72 -1.69
CA LYS A 125 -19.51 9.86 -2.93
C LYS A 125 -19.15 8.77 -3.93
N GLU A 126 -20.14 8.35 -4.73
CA GLU A 126 -19.93 7.36 -5.78
C GLU A 126 -19.16 7.97 -6.97
N ASP A 127 -19.44 9.24 -7.27
CA ASP A 127 -18.61 10.07 -8.13
C ASP A 127 -17.34 10.51 -7.37
N CYS A 128 -16.33 9.64 -7.36
CA CYS A 128 -15.08 9.84 -6.61
C CYS A 128 -13.78 9.63 -7.42
N LEU A 129 -13.87 9.36 -8.73
CA LEU A 129 -12.69 9.07 -9.57
C LEU A 129 -11.94 10.35 -9.99
N TYR A 130 -11.36 10.99 -8.98
CA TYR A 130 -10.60 12.23 -9.08
C TYR A 130 -9.25 12.11 -8.37
N PHE A 131 -8.29 12.94 -8.78
CA PHE A 131 -7.04 13.15 -8.04
C PHE A 131 -6.84 14.63 -7.72
N ASN A 132 -5.96 14.90 -6.76
CA ASN A 132 -5.45 16.24 -6.49
C ASN A 132 -3.99 16.30 -6.96
N LEU A 133 -3.59 17.40 -7.58
CA LEU A 133 -2.23 17.64 -8.08
C LEU A 133 -1.60 18.79 -7.32
N TYR A 134 -0.40 18.55 -6.81
CA TYR A 134 0.40 19.55 -6.11
C TYR A 134 1.74 19.69 -6.80
N THR A 135 2.13 20.92 -7.15
CA THR A 135 3.40 21.17 -7.82
C THR A 135 4.04 22.48 -7.32
N PRO A 136 5.38 22.53 -7.14
CA PRO A 136 6.07 23.78 -6.85
C PRO A 136 6.11 24.75 -8.04
N SER A 137 5.93 24.26 -9.28
CA SER A 137 5.97 25.08 -10.48
C SER A 137 5.17 24.48 -11.63
N VAL A 138 4.70 25.35 -12.53
CA VAL A 138 4.13 24.98 -13.84
C VAL A 138 5.06 25.35 -15.00
N ASP A 139 6.28 25.79 -14.69
CA ASP A 139 7.30 26.07 -15.70
C ASP A 139 7.73 24.78 -16.39
N LYS A 140 7.64 24.77 -17.72
CA LYS A 140 8.01 23.65 -18.58
C LYS A 140 9.48 23.24 -18.45
N GLN A 141 10.36 24.15 -18.05
CA GLN A 141 11.78 23.86 -17.84
C GLN A 141 12.05 23.14 -16.51
N SER A 142 11.07 23.12 -15.61
CA SER A 142 11.20 22.41 -14.34
C SER A 142 11.12 20.90 -14.56
N GLN A 143 12.12 20.16 -14.07
CA GLN A 143 12.16 18.70 -14.12
C GLN A 143 11.99 18.10 -12.73
N TYR A 144 10.80 18.25 -12.14
CA TYR A 144 10.49 17.61 -10.88
C TYR A 144 10.12 16.14 -11.09
N PRO A 145 10.58 15.22 -10.23
CA PRO A 145 10.06 13.85 -10.24
C PRO A 145 8.57 13.86 -9.85
N THR A 146 7.77 13.08 -10.56
CA THR A 146 6.35 12.92 -10.23
C THR A 146 6.18 11.78 -9.21
N MET A 147 5.66 12.11 -8.03
CA MET A 147 5.28 11.12 -7.03
C MET A 147 3.76 10.97 -7.03
N VAL A 148 3.26 9.77 -7.33
CA VAL A 148 1.84 9.43 -7.25
C VAL A 148 1.60 8.66 -5.96
N TYR A 149 0.77 9.23 -5.08
CA TYR A 149 0.43 8.60 -3.80
C TYR A 149 -0.92 7.91 -3.90
N PHE A 150 -0.92 6.60 -3.63
CA PHE A 150 -2.14 5.81 -3.44
C PHE A 150 -2.36 5.66 -1.94
N HIS A 151 -3.49 6.16 -1.43
CA HIS A 151 -3.79 6.11 0.00
C HIS A 151 -4.05 4.67 0.46
N GLY A 152 -3.73 4.39 1.73
CA GLY A 152 -4.16 3.17 2.41
C GLY A 152 -5.66 3.21 2.75
N GLY A 153 -6.15 2.27 3.56
CA GLY A 153 -7.56 2.29 4.00
C GLY A 153 -8.14 0.94 4.41
N SER A 154 -7.40 -0.14 4.19
CA SER A 154 -7.76 -1.48 4.63
C SER A 154 -6.80 -1.93 5.73
N GLY A 155 -7.33 -2.36 6.88
CA GLY A 155 -6.50 -2.72 8.03
C GLY A 155 -5.53 -3.87 7.72
N ALA A 156 -4.31 -3.76 8.26
CA ALA A 156 -3.37 -4.77 8.80
C ALA A 156 -3.18 -6.16 8.17
N ASN A 157 -4.18 -6.78 7.53
CA ASN A 157 -4.11 -8.17 7.06
C ASN A 157 -3.70 -8.31 5.58
N LEU A 158 -3.14 -7.25 4.99
CA LEU A 158 -3.00 -7.13 3.54
C LEU A 158 -1.88 -8.03 3.00
N CYS A 159 -0.64 -7.94 3.47
CA CYS A 159 0.45 -8.58 2.73
C CYS A 159 0.29 -10.10 2.65
N ARG A 160 0.08 -10.82 3.75
CA ARG A 160 0.00 -12.29 3.71
C ARG A 160 -1.19 -12.79 2.89
N ASN A 161 -2.38 -12.19 3.04
CA ASN A 161 -3.55 -12.55 2.24
C ASN A 161 -3.41 -12.12 0.78
N TYR A 162 -2.87 -10.93 0.48
CA TYR A 162 -2.70 -10.48 -0.92
C TYR A 162 -1.54 -11.13 -1.65
N PHE A 163 -0.50 -11.56 -0.95
CA PHE A 163 0.68 -12.11 -1.59
C PHE A 163 0.53 -13.61 -1.80
N LEU A 164 -0.13 -14.30 -0.87
CA LEU A 164 -0.19 -15.77 -0.83
C LEU A 164 -1.58 -16.37 -1.05
N ILE A 165 -2.68 -15.66 -0.73
CA ILE A 165 -4.03 -16.27 -0.67
C ILE A 165 -5.07 -15.45 -1.47
N PRO A 166 -5.31 -15.78 -2.76
CA PRO A 166 -6.36 -15.12 -3.52
C PRO A 166 -7.73 -15.32 -2.86
N HIS A 167 -8.69 -14.44 -3.16
CA HIS A 167 -10.05 -14.56 -2.62
C HIS A 167 -10.64 -15.91 -3.05
N PRO A 168 -10.94 -16.84 -2.13
CA PRO A 168 -11.27 -18.20 -2.51
C PRO A 168 -12.61 -18.30 -3.25
N ASN A 169 -13.55 -17.37 -3.01
CA ASN A 169 -14.84 -17.36 -3.70
C ASN A 169 -15.50 -15.96 -3.78
N PRO A 170 -15.06 -15.06 -4.69
CA PRO A 170 -15.63 -13.71 -4.80
C PRO A 170 -17.13 -13.72 -5.13
N SER A 171 -17.59 -14.72 -5.88
CA SER A 171 -18.99 -14.89 -6.24
C SER A 171 -19.90 -15.16 -5.03
N ALA A 172 -19.45 -15.95 -4.05
CA ALA A 172 -20.22 -16.21 -2.84
C ALA A 172 -20.46 -14.92 -2.03
N THR A 173 -19.44 -14.06 -1.91
CA THR A 173 -19.55 -12.76 -1.25
C THR A 173 -20.60 -11.88 -1.93
N VAL A 174 -20.59 -11.82 -3.27
CA VAL A 174 -21.56 -11.02 -4.03
C VAL A 174 -22.99 -11.57 -3.86
N ILE A 175 -23.16 -12.89 -3.81
CA ILE A 175 -24.47 -13.52 -3.55
C ILE A 175 -24.98 -13.17 -2.14
N GLU A 176 -24.11 -13.18 -1.13
CA GLU A 176 -24.47 -12.83 0.25
C GLU A 176 -24.92 -11.36 0.36
N VAL A 177 -24.15 -10.44 -0.23
CA VAL A 177 -24.52 -9.02 -0.32
C VAL A 177 -25.86 -8.85 -1.04
N GLY A 178 -26.08 -9.58 -2.14
CA GLY A 178 -27.36 -9.61 -2.85
C GLY A 178 -28.53 -10.03 -1.96
N LYS A 179 -28.37 -11.10 -1.16
CA LYS A 179 -29.40 -11.56 -0.21
C LYS A 179 -29.70 -10.51 0.86
N LEU A 180 -28.68 -9.88 1.44
CA LEU A 180 -28.85 -8.84 2.46
C LEU A 180 -29.60 -7.61 1.94
N LEU A 181 -29.48 -7.32 0.64
CA LEU A 181 -30.18 -6.20 -0.02
C LEU A 181 -31.51 -6.60 -0.65
N ASN A 182 -32.00 -7.82 -0.40
CA ASN A 182 -33.21 -8.40 -0.98
C ASN A 182 -33.18 -8.38 -2.52
N CYS A 183 -32.03 -8.67 -3.12
CA CYS A 183 -31.88 -8.90 -4.56
C CYS A 183 -32.17 -10.35 -4.92
N SER A 184 -32.68 -10.59 -6.13
CA SER A 184 -32.69 -11.94 -6.71
C SER A 184 -31.26 -12.42 -6.89
N THR A 185 -30.98 -13.65 -6.45
CA THR A 185 -29.67 -14.29 -6.61
C THR A 185 -29.72 -15.48 -7.56
N SER A 186 -30.69 -15.49 -8.48
CA SER A 186 -30.92 -16.60 -9.43
C SER A 186 -29.88 -16.63 -10.56
N SER A 187 -29.32 -15.46 -10.91
CA SER A 187 -28.26 -15.32 -11.92
C SER A 187 -27.37 -14.12 -11.60
N SER A 188 -26.13 -14.11 -12.11
CA SER A 188 -25.20 -12.98 -11.94
C SER A 188 -25.75 -11.69 -12.55
N THR A 189 -26.50 -11.78 -13.66
CA THR A 189 -27.14 -10.63 -14.31
C THR A 189 -28.21 -10.01 -13.42
N GLU A 190 -29.11 -10.82 -12.84
CA GLU A 190 -30.14 -10.33 -11.92
C GLU A 190 -29.55 -9.69 -10.66
N ILE A 191 -28.47 -10.27 -10.13
CA ILE A 191 -27.75 -9.68 -8.99
C ILE A 191 -27.17 -8.33 -9.40
N LEU A 192 -26.48 -8.25 -10.53
CA LEU A 192 -25.84 -7.03 -11.02
C LEU A 192 -26.86 -5.90 -11.24
N GLU A 193 -27.94 -6.19 -11.96
CA GLU A 193 -29.02 -5.23 -12.23
C GLU A 193 -29.67 -4.74 -10.93
N CYS A 194 -29.93 -5.66 -10.00
CA CYS A 194 -30.48 -5.28 -8.71
C CYS A 194 -29.51 -4.40 -7.90
N LEU A 195 -28.22 -4.77 -7.80
CA LEU A 195 -27.22 -3.98 -7.08
C LEU A 195 -27.01 -2.59 -7.70
N ARG A 196 -27.12 -2.44 -9.02
CA ARG A 196 -27.12 -1.13 -9.70
C ARG A 196 -28.30 -0.26 -9.32
N SER A 197 -29.46 -0.87 -9.04
CA SER A 197 -30.65 -0.13 -8.60
C SER A 197 -30.61 0.34 -7.14
N LYS A 198 -29.72 -0.23 -6.30
CA LYS A 198 -29.63 0.12 -4.87
C LYS A 198 -28.86 1.42 -4.65
N PRO A 199 -29.14 2.18 -3.58
CA PRO A 199 -28.23 3.22 -3.11
C PRO A 199 -26.85 2.63 -2.80
N ALA A 200 -25.78 3.29 -3.27
CA ALA A 200 -24.42 2.81 -3.04
C ALA A 200 -24.05 2.78 -1.54
N ALA A 201 -24.63 3.67 -0.74
CA ALA A 201 -24.49 3.67 0.72
C ALA A 201 -25.01 2.37 1.36
N ASP A 202 -26.14 1.83 0.90
CA ASP A 202 -26.70 0.60 1.44
C ASP A 202 -25.76 -0.57 1.17
N ILE A 203 -25.23 -0.65 -0.06
CA ILE A 203 -24.24 -1.67 -0.47
C ILE A 203 -23.00 -1.58 0.41
N ALA A 204 -22.51 -0.35 0.62
CA ALA A 204 -21.33 -0.11 1.43
C ALA A 204 -21.53 -0.55 2.88
N VAL A 205 -22.69 -0.31 3.51
CA VAL A 205 -22.97 -0.66 4.91
C VAL A 205 -23.24 -2.16 5.11
N VAL A 206 -23.89 -2.84 4.17
CA VAL A 206 -24.23 -4.27 4.33
C VAL A 206 -23.08 -5.22 3.99
N GLY A 207 -22.11 -4.78 3.19
CA GLY A 207 -20.95 -5.61 2.84
C GLY A 207 -20.25 -6.12 4.10
N PRO A 208 -19.80 -7.37 4.18
CA PRO A 208 -19.13 -7.88 5.38
C PRO A 208 -17.95 -6.98 5.79
N LEU A 209 -17.85 -6.64 7.09
CA LEU A 209 -16.74 -5.86 7.67
C LEU A 209 -15.37 -6.53 7.44
N ASN A 210 -15.40 -7.83 7.17
CA ASN A 210 -14.27 -8.74 7.18
C ASN A 210 -13.97 -9.33 5.80
N THR A 211 -14.39 -8.69 4.71
CA THR A 211 -13.64 -8.85 3.46
C THR A 211 -12.28 -8.19 3.70
N SER A 212 -11.39 -8.91 4.38
CA SER A 212 -9.99 -8.91 4.03
C SER A 212 -9.99 -8.84 2.52
N LEU A 213 -9.47 -7.74 1.97
CA LEU A 213 -9.53 -7.47 0.54
C LEU A 213 -8.66 -8.51 -0.17
N SER A 214 -9.03 -9.78 -0.16
CA SER A 214 -8.35 -10.77 -0.96
C SER A 214 -8.58 -10.35 -2.40
N PHE A 215 -7.49 -10.16 -3.14
CA PHE A 215 -7.58 -9.89 -4.56
C PHE A 215 -8.22 -11.11 -5.23
N SER A 216 -9.06 -10.87 -6.23
CA SER A 216 -9.41 -11.90 -7.18
C SER A 216 -8.39 -11.85 -8.30
N MET A 217 -7.88 -13.00 -8.72
CA MET A 217 -7.31 -13.10 -10.06
C MET A 217 -8.42 -12.78 -11.05
N ASP A 218 -8.09 -12.03 -12.10
CA ASP A 218 -9.03 -11.62 -13.15
C ASP A 218 -8.66 -12.27 -14.48
N SER A 219 -8.11 -13.49 -14.43
CA SER A 219 -7.69 -14.28 -15.60
C SER A 219 -8.82 -14.56 -16.59
N THR A 220 -10.08 -14.40 -16.17
CA THR A 220 -11.28 -14.53 -17.01
C THR A 220 -11.81 -13.19 -17.54
N SER A 221 -11.23 -12.07 -17.14
CA SER A 221 -11.57 -10.73 -17.63
C SER A 221 -11.09 -10.54 -19.07
N SER A 222 -11.80 -9.72 -19.85
CA SER A 222 -11.32 -9.23 -21.15
C SER A 222 -10.13 -8.28 -21.02
N SER A 223 -9.98 -7.63 -19.86
CA SER A 223 -8.90 -6.71 -19.50
C SER A 223 -8.21 -7.25 -18.26
N VAL A 224 -7.29 -8.19 -18.45
CA VAL A 224 -6.60 -8.87 -17.34
C VAL A 224 -5.53 -7.96 -16.75
N PHE A 225 -5.70 -7.55 -15.50
CA PHE A 225 -4.73 -6.78 -14.72
C PHE A 225 -3.78 -7.71 -13.94
N LEU A 226 -4.30 -8.76 -13.29
CA LEU A 226 -3.55 -9.68 -12.44
C LEU A 226 -3.83 -11.15 -12.85
N PRO A 227 -3.07 -11.67 -13.84
CA PRO A 227 -3.34 -12.98 -14.45
C PRO A 227 -3.01 -14.19 -13.56
N ASP A 228 -2.26 -13.98 -12.48
CA ASP A 228 -1.77 -15.01 -11.56
C ASP A 228 -1.48 -14.36 -10.19
N THR A 229 -1.22 -15.15 -9.15
CA THR A 229 -0.87 -14.64 -7.82
C THR A 229 0.43 -13.82 -7.85
N PRO A 230 0.57 -12.77 -7.02
CA PRO A 230 1.82 -12.00 -6.93
C PRO A 230 3.04 -12.88 -6.65
N PHE A 231 2.90 -13.90 -5.79
CA PHE A 231 3.95 -14.89 -5.52
C PHE A 231 4.42 -15.60 -6.80
N ASN A 232 3.49 -16.14 -7.61
CA ASN A 232 3.83 -16.81 -8.86
C ASN A 232 4.43 -15.84 -9.88
N LEU A 233 3.91 -14.62 -9.98
CA LEU A 233 4.43 -13.62 -10.91
C LEU A 233 5.87 -13.23 -10.57
N LEU A 234 6.21 -13.08 -9.29
CA LEU A 234 7.57 -12.76 -8.85
C LEU A 234 8.51 -13.95 -8.99
N THR A 235 8.07 -15.14 -8.58
CA THR A 235 8.85 -16.39 -8.73
C THR A 235 9.21 -16.65 -10.19
N ASN A 236 8.26 -16.42 -11.10
CA ASN A 236 8.45 -16.59 -12.54
C ASN A 236 9.06 -15.36 -13.23
N LYS A 237 9.50 -14.36 -12.48
CA LYS A 237 10.17 -13.15 -12.99
C LYS A 237 9.37 -12.38 -14.04
N LYS A 238 8.04 -12.33 -13.84
CA LYS A 238 7.07 -11.63 -14.70
C LYS A 238 6.73 -10.22 -14.22
N ALA A 239 7.28 -9.78 -13.09
CA ALA A 239 7.12 -8.41 -12.62
C ALA A 239 7.96 -7.43 -13.45
N ASN A 240 7.53 -6.16 -13.49
CA ASN A 240 8.30 -5.10 -14.11
C ASN A 240 9.63 -4.88 -13.36
N LYS A 241 10.70 -4.66 -14.13
CA LYS A 241 12.04 -4.45 -13.59
C LYS A 241 12.29 -2.98 -13.34
N VAL A 242 11.89 -2.51 -12.17
CA VAL A 242 12.07 -1.13 -11.71
C VAL A 242 12.65 -1.14 -10.30
N PRO A 243 13.37 -0.09 -9.87
CA PRO A 243 13.82 0.01 -8.49
C PRO A 243 12.64 0.03 -7.51
N TYR A 244 12.79 -0.66 -6.38
CA TYR A 244 11.80 -0.71 -5.31
C TYR A 244 12.37 -0.14 -4.02
N ILE A 245 11.56 0.62 -3.28
CA ILE A 245 11.82 0.94 -1.88
C ILE A 245 10.59 0.48 -1.07
N MET A 246 10.84 -0.33 -0.06
CA MET A 246 9.80 -0.95 0.77
C MET A 246 10.20 -0.80 2.24
N GLY A 247 9.21 -0.70 3.13
CA GLY A 247 9.54 -0.64 4.54
C GLY A 247 8.35 -0.88 5.43
N ILE A 248 8.67 -1.02 6.71
CA ILE A 248 7.75 -1.31 7.79
C ILE A 248 8.08 -0.44 9.01
N THR A 249 7.09 -0.20 9.85
CA THR A 249 7.25 0.44 11.17
C THR A 249 7.70 -0.58 12.22
N SER A 250 8.34 -0.11 13.29
CA SER A 250 8.89 -1.02 14.31
C SER A 250 7.84 -1.88 14.99
N GLU A 251 6.60 -1.41 15.08
CA GLU A 251 5.48 -2.05 15.77
C GLU A 251 4.16 -1.96 15.00
N GLU A 252 4.15 -2.46 13.76
CA GLU A 252 2.97 -2.48 12.88
C GLU A 252 1.66 -2.86 13.60
N GLU A 253 1.67 -3.96 14.35
CA GLU A 253 0.45 -4.52 14.95
C GLU A 253 0.26 -4.16 16.44
N ILE A 254 0.85 -3.07 16.92
CA ILE A 254 0.64 -2.66 18.31
C ILE A 254 -0.82 -2.36 18.62
N GLY A 255 -1.57 -1.76 17.69
CA GLY A 255 -3.00 -1.49 17.87
C GLY A 255 -3.78 -2.78 18.14
N THR A 256 -3.57 -3.81 17.31
CA THR A 256 -4.20 -5.13 17.51
C THR A 256 -3.72 -5.79 18.81
N ALA A 257 -2.44 -5.66 19.16
CA ALA A 257 -1.93 -6.21 20.42
C ALA A 257 -2.60 -5.55 21.63
N LEU A 258 -2.82 -4.24 21.62
CA LEU A 258 -3.53 -3.52 22.67
C LEU A 258 -5.01 -3.93 22.76
N ASP A 259 -5.68 -4.05 21.61
CA ASP A 259 -7.07 -4.52 21.55
C ASP A 259 -7.23 -5.92 22.17
N ILE A 260 -6.32 -6.85 21.86
CA ILE A 260 -6.30 -8.18 22.47
C ILE A 260 -6.10 -8.10 23.98
N LEU A 261 -5.17 -7.25 24.44
CA LEU A 261 -4.86 -7.12 25.87
C LEU A 261 -5.98 -6.45 26.67
N HIS A 262 -6.87 -5.71 26.01
CA HIS A 262 -8.10 -5.17 26.62
C HIS A 262 -9.23 -6.19 26.75
N ASP A 263 -9.10 -7.37 26.11
CA ASP A 263 -10.02 -8.50 26.28
C ASP A 263 -9.45 -9.52 27.29
N PRO A 264 -9.80 -9.43 28.59
CA PRO A 264 -9.29 -10.35 29.59
C PRO A 264 -9.75 -11.80 29.39
N GLU A 265 -10.89 -12.03 28.74
CA GLU A 265 -11.37 -13.38 28.46
C GLU A 265 -10.54 -14.03 27.36
N LEU A 266 -10.27 -13.30 26.28
CA LEU A 266 -9.39 -13.76 25.21
C LEU A 266 -7.96 -13.99 25.72
N VAL A 267 -7.40 -13.06 26.50
CA VAL A 267 -6.07 -13.22 27.10
C VAL A 267 -6.00 -14.48 27.98
N LYS A 268 -7.05 -14.76 28.75
CA LYS A 268 -7.15 -15.98 29.55
C LYS A 268 -7.13 -17.22 28.66
N LYS A 269 -7.97 -17.27 27.63
CA LYS A 269 -8.04 -18.38 26.66
C LYS A 269 -6.69 -18.63 25.98
N LEU A 270 -6.00 -17.58 25.53
CA LEU A 270 -4.69 -17.66 24.87
C LEU A 270 -3.56 -18.14 25.80
N ASN A 271 -3.70 -17.96 27.11
CA ASN A 271 -2.74 -18.45 28.10
C ASN A 271 -3.05 -19.87 28.59
N GLU A 272 -4.32 -20.23 28.73
CA GLU A 272 -4.73 -21.56 29.17
C GLU A 272 -4.66 -22.60 28.05
N ASN A 273 -5.02 -22.22 26.83
CA ASN A 273 -5.17 -23.18 25.73
C ASN A 273 -4.80 -22.56 24.37
N TRP A 274 -3.54 -22.14 24.25
CA TRP A 274 -3.00 -21.43 23.07
C TRP A 274 -3.34 -22.11 21.73
N SER A 275 -3.07 -23.41 21.58
CA SER A 275 -3.21 -24.08 20.29
C SER A 275 -4.65 -24.14 19.77
N ASP A 276 -5.65 -23.93 20.63
CA ASP A 276 -7.07 -23.94 20.26
C ASP A 276 -7.61 -22.53 19.96
N HIS A 277 -6.89 -21.47 20.38
CA HIS A 277 -7.33 -20.07 20.27
C HIS A 277 -6.38 -19.17 19.49
N ALA A 278 -5.20 -19.64 19.09
CA ALA A 278 -4.24 -18.82 18.35
C ALA A 278 -4.79 -18.37 16.98
N SER A 279 -5.66 -19.17 16.35
CA SER A 279 -6.34 -18.79 15.10
C SER A 279 -7.26 -17.58 15.27
N ASP A 280 -7.82 -17.36 16.46
CA ASP A 280 -8.67 -16.20 16.76
C ASP A 280 -7.89 -14.87 16.61
N VAL A 281 -6.57 -14.89 16.83
CA VAL A 281 -5.69 -13.71 16.71
C VAL A 281 -4.84 -13.70 15.43
N LEU A 282 -4.48 -14.87 14.90
CA LEU A 282 -3.70 -14.99 13.66
C LEU A 282 -4.58 -14.93 12.41
N GLY A 283 -5.89 -15.18 12.52
CA GLY A 283 -6.83 -15.17 11.40
C GLY A 283 -6.62 -16.29 10.39
N GLU A 284 -6.02 -17.42 10.81
CA GLU A 284 -5.61 -18.54 9.95
C GLU A 284 -5.85 -19.87 10.66
N ASN A 285 -6.37 -20.86 9.92
CA ASN A 285 -6.70 -22.18 10.47
C ASN A 285 -5.80 -23.32 9.93
N HIS A 286 -4.78 -23.01 9.12
CA HIS A 286 -3.95 -24.01 8.45
C HIS A 286 -2.69 -24.42 9.22
N LEU A 287 -2.32 -23.69 10.28
CA LEU A 287 -1.17 -24.05 11.13
C LEU A 287 -1.53 -25.22 12.05
N THR A 288 -0.61 -26.18 12.16
CA THR A 288 -0.71 -27.29 13.11
C THR A 288 -0.52 -26.81 14.55
N LYS A 289 -1.00 -27.59 15.53
CA LYS A 289 -0.81 -27.28 16.96
C LYS A 289 0.67 -27.15 17.34
N ASP A 290 1.53 -27.96 16.75
CA ASP A 290 2.98 -27.93 17.00
C ASP A 290 3.61 -26.64 16.45
N GLU A 291 3.24 -26.22 15.24
CA GLU A 291 3.66 -24.94 14.67
C GLU A 291 3.19 -23.77 15.53
N LEU A 292 1.91 -23.76 15.96
CA LEU A 292 1.38 -22.76 16.87
C LEU A 292 2.17 -22.70 18.18
N ASN A 293 2.49 -23.85 18.79
CA ASN A 293 3.26 -23.91 20.03
C ASN A 293 4.72 -23.44 19.84
N SER A 294 5.32 -23.70 18.68
CA SER A 294 6.65 -23.20 18.35
C SER A 294 6.67 -21.66 18.26
N ILE A 295 5.63 -21.07 17.67
CA ILE A 295 5.45 -19.60 17.60
C ILE A 295 5.31 -19.02 19.01
N LYS A 296 4.45 -19.61 19.84
CA LYS A 296 4.29 -19.18 21.24
C LYS A 296 5.62 -19.22 21.98
N THR A 297 6.36 -20.32 21.86
CA THR A 297 7.65 -20.51 22.53
C THR A 297 8.69 -19.50 22.05
N PHE A 298 8.77 -19.24 20.74
CA PHE A 298 9.72 -18.29 20.18
C PHE A 298 9.50 -16.86 20.69
N TYR A 299 8.25 -16.39 20.71
CA TYR A 299 7.95 -15.01 21.13
C TYR A 299 7.85 -14.82 22.63
N PHE A 300 7.35 -15.81 23.38
CA PHE A 300 7.03 -15.65 24.80
C PHE A 300 7.89 -16.50 25.73
N GLY A 301 8.48 -17.60 25.25
CA GLY A 301 9.04 -18.64 26.11
C GLY A 301 8.00 -19.08 27.13
N ASP A 302 8.37 -19.03 28.41
CA ASP A 302 7.47 -19.37 29.53
C ASP A 302 6.59 -18.19 30.01
N LYS A 303 6.71 -17.01 29.39
CA LYS A 303 5.98 -15.81 29.83
C LYS A 303 4.52 -15.88 29.36
N LEU A 304 3.62 -15.40 30.23
CA LEU A 304 2.22 -15.23 29.87
C LEU A 304 2.02 -14.03 28.94
N ILE A 305 1.00 -14.10 28.08
CA ILE A 305 0.48 -12.94 27.34
C ILE A 305 -0.17 -12.00 28.35
N GLY A 306 0.23 -10.74 28.35
CA GLY A 306 -0.29 -9.71 29.23
C GLY A 306 0.45 -8.37 29.07
N ASN A 307 0.20 -7.44 29.98
CA ASN A 307 0.76 -6.08 29.92
C ASN A 307 2.30 -6.02 29.92
N ASN A 308 2.98 -7.04 30.46
CA ASN A 308 4.44 -7.12 30.48
C ASN A 308 5.05 -7.72 29.20
N THR A 309 4.21 -8.23 28.28
CA THR A 309 4.62 -8.90 27.04
C THR A 309 3.98 -8.24 25.81
N VAL A 310 3.60 -6.96 25.91
CA VAL A 310 3.02 -6.18 24.80
C VAL A 310 3.91 -6.24 23.57
N ARG A 311 5.21 -5.94 23.70
CA ARG A 311 6.14 -5.96 22.57
C ARG A 311 6.32 -7.36 21.97
N ASN A 312 6.23 -8.43 22.78
CA ASN A 312 6.28 -9.81 22.29
C ASN A 312 5.06 -10.12 21.42
N LEU A 313 3.86 -9.78 21.92
CA LEU A 313 2.61 -9.94 21.17
C LEU A 313 2.60 -9.11 19.89
N THR A 314 2.99 -7.84 19.99
CA THR A 314 3.13 -6.93 18.85
C THR A 314 4.10 -7.48 17.80
N ASN A 315 5.29 -7.94 18.18
CA ASN A 315 6.27 -8.49 17.26
C ASN A 315 5.74 -9.74 16.53
N MET A 316 5.13 -10.67 17.27
CA MET A 316 4.53 -11.88 16.70
C MET A 316 3.47 -11.54 15.66
N LEU A 317 2.55 -10.63 15.99
CA LEU A 317 1.48 -10.21 15.08
C LEU A 317 2.03 -9.44 13.87
N SER A 318 2.96 -8.51 14.10
CA SER A 318 3.58 -7.70 13.04
C SER A 318 4.28 -8.57 12.02
N ASP A 319 5.05 -9.56 12.49
CA ASP A 319 5.75 -10.46 11.58
C ASP A 319 4.83 -11.34 10.78
N TRP A 320 3.82 -11.89 11.45
CA TRP A 320 2.83 -12.76 10.83
C TRP A 320 2.04 -12.04 9.74
N LYS A 321 1.59 -10.81 10.02
CA LYS A 321 0.68 -10.09 9.13
C LYS A 321 1.39 -9.28 8.05
N LEU A 322 2.56 -8.72 8.35
CA LEU A 322 3.20 -7.73 7.47
C LEU A 322 4.70 -7.91 7.26
N VAL A 323 5.52 -8.01 8.31
CA VAL A 323 6.98 -7.88 8.19
C VAL A 323 7.59 -9.02 7.38
N HIS A 324 7.20 -10.27 7.65
CA HIS A 324 7.76 -11.43 6.93
C HIS A 324 7.36 -11.44 5.45
N CYS A 325 6.11 -11.14 5.14
CA CYS A 325 5.66 -11.03 3.76
C CYS A 325 6.34 -9.88 3.00
N THR A 326 6.58 -8.75 3.66
CA THR A 326 7.33 -7.61 3.10
C THR A 326 8.77 -8.01 2.79
N TYR A 327 9.42 -8.72 3.73
CA TYR A 327 10.75 -9.29 3.54
C TYR A 327 10.80 -10.25 2.34
N LEU A 328 9.86 -11.19 2.25
CA LEU A 328 9.77 -12.13 1.15
C LEU A 328 9.62 -11.42 -0.19
N SER A 329 8.64 -10.51 -0.31
CA SER A 329 8.40 -9.74 -1.53
C SER A 329 9.65 -8.94 -1.95
N ALA A 330 10.28 -8.24 -1.01
CA ALA A 330 11.48 -7.46 -1.30
C ALA A 330 12.66 -8.32 -1.75
N THR A 331 12.86 -9.51 -1.16
CA THR A 331 13.95 -10.41 -1.59
C THR A 331 13.71 -10.94 -3.01
N MET A 332 12.46 -11.25 -3.37
CA MET A 332 12.09 -11.73 -4.71
C MET A 332 12.17 -10.62 -5.78
N HIS A 333 11.86 -9.38 -5.41
CA HIS A 333 12.12 -8.20 -6.24
C HIS A 333 13.63 -7.95 -6.40
N GLY A 334 14.39 -8.10 -5.31
CA GLY A 334 15.85 -7.94 -5.27
C GLY A 334 16.60 -8.83 -6.26
N GLU A 335 16.08 -10.02 -6.55
CA GLU A 335 16.65 -10.92 -7.56
C GLU A 335 16.55 -10.39 -9.01
N GLN A 336 15.81 -9.30 -9.23
CA GLN A 336 15.46 -8.78 -10.55
C GLN A 336 15.72 -7.29 -10.69
N SER A 337 15.71 -6.53 -9.59
CA SER A 337 15.87 -5.07 -9.59
C SER A 337 16.35 -4.59 -8.22
N ASP A 338 17.06 -3.45 -8.21
CA ASP A 338 17.53 -2.83 -6.98
C ASP A 338 16.36 -2.58 -6.01
N THR A 339 16.41 -3.21 -4.85
CA THR A 339 15.33 -3.16 -3.86
C THR A 339 15.89 -2.71 -2.52
N TYR A 340 15.30 -1.67 -1.93
CA TYR A 340 15.76 -1.05 -0.68
C TYR A 340 14.74 -1.30 0.42
N LEU A 341 15.16 -1.93 1.53
CA LEU A 341 14.32 -2.24 2.68
C LEU A 341 14.61 -1.29 3.85
N TYR A 342 13.58 -0.67 4.42
CA TYR A 342 13.73 0.12 5.65
C TYR A 342 12.89 -0.37 6.83
N TYR A 343 13.46 -0.19 8.01
CA TYR A 343 12.85 -0.40 9.32
C TYR A 343 12.66 0.97 9.98
N PHE A 344 11.42 1.45 10.04
CA PHE A 344 11.12 2.79 10.54
C PHE A 344 10.86 2.74 12.05
N SER A 345 11.79 3.31 12.83
CA SER A 345 11.74 3.28 14.30
C SER A 345 11.84 4.67 14.94
N LYS A 346 11.63 5.74 14.17
CA LYS A 346 11.52 7.11 14.69
C LYS A 346 10.13 7.36 15.31
N PRO A 347 10.01 7.61 16.62
CA PRO A 347 8.75 8.03 17.21
C PRO A 347 8.33 9.42 16.69
N GLY A 348 7.06 9.56 16.34
CA GLY A 348 6.45 10.84 16.00
C GLY A 348 6.06 11.66 17.23
N ALA A 349 5.34 12.76 17.01
CA ALA A 349 4.76 13.56 18.09
C ALA A 349 3.60 12.84 18.82
N LYS A 350 2.90 11.94 18.12
CA LYS A 350 1.89 11.05 18.67
C LYS A 350 1.79 9.77 17.84
N SER A 351 1.58 8.64 18.50
CA SER A 351 1.38 7.34 17.86
C SER A 351 -0.10 7.03 17.63
N TYR A 352 -0.42 6.40 16.50
CA TYR A 352 -1.72 5.81 16.21
C TYR A 352 -2.14 4.73 17.20
N ALA A 353 -1.18 4.06 17.85
CA ALA A 353 -1.48 3.08 18.89
C ALA A 353 -2.34 3.66 20.02
N GLU A 354 -2.23 4.97 20.27
CA GLU A 354 -2.98 5.65 21.32
C GLU A 354 -4.46 5.82 20.99
N LYS A 355 -4.90 5.56 19.75
CA LYS A 355 -6.33 5.42 19.42
C LYS A 355 -6.93 4.13 20.01
N HIS A 356 -6.11 3.10 20.19
CA HIS A 356 -6.51 1.82 20.79
C HIS A 356 -6.43 1.88 22.32
N ASP A 357 -5.37 2.47 22.87
CA ASP A 357 -5.23 2.71 24.31
C ASP A 357 -4.62 4.09 24.60
N PRO A 358 -5.45 5.11 24.92
CA PRO A 358 -4.97 6.45 25.26
C PRO A 358 -4.07 6.48 26.51
N ASN A 359 -4.17 5.50 27.40
CA ASN A 359 -3.39 5.44 28.64
C ASN A 359 -2.08 4.67 28.49
N PHE A 360 -1.90 3.94 27.38
CA PHE A 360 -0.68 3.19 27.11
C PHE A 360 0.52 4.12 26.88
N ASN A 361 0.30 5.32 26.33
CA ASN A 361 1.33 6.31 26.03
C ASN A 361 2.46 5.72 25.16
N ALA A 362 2.07 5.20 24.00
CA ALA A 362 2.96 4.51 23.05
C ALA A 362 4.13 5.40 22.64
N THR A 363 3.86 6.69 22.41
CA THR A 363 4.86 7.67 21.98
C THR A 363 5.98 7.80 23.01
N ALA A 364 5.65 8.04 24.29
CA ALA A 364 6.66 8.19 25.35
C ALA A 364 7.43 6.88 25.63
N ARG A 365 6.86 5.74 25.26
CA ARG A 365 7.50 4.41 25.37
C ARG A 365 8.31 4.04 24.12
N GLY A 366 8.40 4.91 23.13
CA GLY A 366 9.18 4.71 21.91
C GLY A 366 8.63 3.62 21.00
N TYR A 367 7.30 3.47 20.97
CA TYR A 367 6.64 2.60 19.99
C TYR A 367 6.33 3.38 18.70
N VAL A 368 6.45 2.71 17.57
CA VAL A 368 6.10 3.26 16.24
C VAL A 368 5.14 2.31 15.55
N ALA A 369 3.87 2.68 15.60
CA ALA A 369 2.75 1.90 15.12
C ALA A 369 2.59 1.97 13.60
N HIS A 370 1.80 1.04 13.05
CA HIS A 370 1.31 1.17 11.68
C HIS A 370 0.69 2.55 11.45
N GLY A 371 1.13 3.22 10.38
CA GLY A 371 0.70 4.58 10.03
C GLY A 371 1.50 5.71 10.68
N ASP A 372 2.32 5.46 11.71
CA ASP A 372 3.12 6.53 12.37
C ASP A 372 4.20 7.14 11.45
N VAL A 373 4.49 6.48 10.32
CA VAL A 373 5.35 6.99 9.25
C VAL A 373 4.66 8.05 8.39
N SER A 374 3.33 8.04 8.31
CA SER A 374 2.54 8.91 7.42
C SER A 374 2.73 10.41 7.72
N PRO A 375 2.72 10.87 8.98
CA PRO A 375 2.99 12.25 9.30
C PRO A 375 4.34 12.72 8.79
N PHE A 376 5.37 11.88 8.75
CA PHE A 376 6.69 12.31 8.28
C PHE A 376 6.75 12.59 6.78
N HIS A 377 5.83 12.01 5.99
CA HIS A 377 5.68 12.30 4.56
C HIS A 377 4.68 13.43 4.28
N PHE A 378 3.55 13.39 4.96
CA PHE A 378 2.37 14.17 4.62
C PHE A 378 1.76 14.82 5.86
N LEU A 379 1.13 15.96 5.65
CA LEU A 379 0.36 16.64 6.68
C LEU A 379 -1.11 16.28 6.44
N PHE A 380 -1.63 15.31 7.19
CA PHE A 380 -3.05 14.96 7.17
C PHE A 380 -3.76 15.55 8.39
N ASP A 381 -5.00 16.02 8.20
CA ASP A 381 -5.84 16.58 9.27
C ASP A 381 -6.24 15.52 10.33
N GLU A 382 -6.09 14.24 10.00
CA GLU A 382 -6.43 13.09 10.87
C GLU A 382 -5.43 12.83 12.00
N PHE A 383 -4.29 13.53 11.97
CA PHE A 383 -3.28 13.46 13.03
C PHE A 383 -3.43 14.64 13.99
N PRO A 384 -3.02 14.45 15.26
CA PRO A 384 -2.94 15.57 16.18
C PRO A 384 -2.10 16.68 15.59
N GLU A 385 -2.46 17.91 15.91
CA GLU A 385 -1.70 19.09 15.49
C GLU A 385 -0.25 18.96 15.99
N ILE A 386 0.66 18.62 15.08
CA ILE A 386 2.09 18.59 15.35
C ILE A 386 2.53 20.05 15.42
N PRO A 387 3.03 20.59 16.54
CA PRO A 387 3.40 21.99 16.63
C PRO A 387 4.39 22.39 15.54
N PHE A 388 4.17 23.54 14.89
CA PHE A 388 5.08 24.03 13.87
C PHE A 388 6.49 24.21 14.46
N GLY A 389 7.51 23.66 13.79
CA GLY A 389 8.89 23.74 14.25
C GLY A 389 9.25 22.81 15.41
N ASP A 390 8.43 21.79 15.73
CA ASP A 390 8.79 20.75 16.69
C ASP A 390 10.18 20.16 16.35
N PRO A 391 11.21 20.36 17.21
CA PRO A 391 12.58 19.97 16.91
C PRO A 391 12.78 18.45 16.89
N ASN A 392 11.86 17.68 17.48
CA ASN A 392 11.95 16.21 17.52
C ASN A 392 11.37 15.56 16.26
N TYR A 393 10.58 16.30 15.48
CA TYR A 393 9.85 15.79 14.32
C TYR A 393 10.32 16.42 13.01
N TYR A 394 10.40 17.75 12.93
CA TYR A 394 10.61 18.46 11.66
C TYR A 394 11.93 18.12 10.96
N PRO A 395 13.10 18.12 11.65
CA PRO A 395 14.36 17.78 11.00
C PRO A 395 14.34 16.38 10.36
N PHE A 396 13.71 15.42 11.04
CA PHE A 396 13.60 14.06 10.54
C PHE A 396 12.58 13.93 9.40
N SER A 397 11.44 14.64 9.47
CA SER A 397 10.48 14.70 8.36
C SER A 397 11.11 15.29 7.09
N GLU A 398 11.90 16.35 7.21
CA GLU A 398 12.63 16.92 6.08
C GLU A 398 13.63 15.93 5.49
N TYR A 399 14.43 15.29 6.34
CA TYR A 399 15.36 14.22 5.92
C TYR A 399 14.63 13.10 5.18
N PHE A 400 13.51 12.63 5.71
CA PHE A 400 12.75 11.53 5.14
C PHE A 400 12.07 11.87 3.81
N VAL A 401 11.50 13.08 3.68
CA VAL A 401 10.96 13.57 2.40
C VAL A 401 12.07 13.71 1.35
N ARG A 402 13.27 14.17 1.74
CA ARG A 402 14.44 14.22 0.85
C ARG A 402 14.87 12.84 0.38
N LEU A 403 14.84 11.83 1.26
CA LEU A 403 15.15 10.44 0.93
C LEU A 403 14.19 9.89 -0.14
N TRP A 404 12.89 10.07 0.04
CA TRP A 404 11.90 9.64 -0.96
C TRP A 404 11.98 10.42 -2.27
N SER A 405 12.26 11.72 -2.20
CA SER A 405 12.48 12.56 -3.39
C SER A 405 13.73 12.12 -4.17
N GLN A 406 14.81 11.78 -3.47
CA GLN A 406 16.05 11.26 -4.04
C GLN A 406 15.81 9.90 -4.73
N PHE A 407 15.08 9.00 -4.07
CA PHE A 407 14.68 7.73 -4.66
C PHE A 407 13.80 7.94 -5.90
N ALA A 408 12.79 8.81 -5.83
CA ALA A 408 11.93 9.11 -6.98
C ALA A 408 12.70 9.72 -8.17
N THR A 409 13.80 10.43 -7.92
CA THR A 409 14.64 11.05 -8.95
C THR A 409 15.59 10.05 -9.61
N SER A 410 16.18 9.14 -8.83
CA SER A 410 17.35 8.35 -9.27
C SER A 410 17.17 6.84 -9.18
N GLY A 411 16.11 6.36 -8.53
CA GLY A 411 15.94 4.95 -8.17
C GLY A 411 16.87 4.47 -7.04
N ASN A 412 17.59 5.38 -6.37
CA ASN A 412 18.51 5.04 -5.29
C ASN A 412 18.36 6.04 -4.12
N PRO A 413 18.08 5.59 -2.88
CA PRO A 413 17.91 6.48 -1.72
C PRO A 413 19.24 6.99 -1.13
N SER A 414 20.39 6.45 -1.55
CA SER A 414 21.71 6.87 -1.07
C SER A 414 22.07 8.31 -1.45
N GLY A 415 23.01 8.89 -0.72
CA GLY A 415 23.59 10.21 -0.98
C GLY A 415 22.90 11.37 -0.27
N VAL A 416 21.71 11.16 0.30
CA VAL A 416 21.09 12.16 1.20
C VAL A 416 21.93 12.28 2.46
N ASP A 417 22.55 13.44 2.68
CA ASP A 417 23.38 13.72 3.85
C ASP A 417 24.52 12.70 4.09
N GLY A 418 25.07 12.15 2.99
CA GLY A 418 26.14 11.15 3.05
C GLY A 418 25.68 9.73 3.38
N LEU A 419 24.36 9.47 3.35
CA LEU A 419 23.79 8.15 3.58
C LEU A 419 24.31 7.12 2.57
N GLU A 420 24.82 6.00 3.08
CA GLU A 420 25.18 4.82 2.29
C GLU A 420 24.14 3.72 2.53
N TRP A 421 23.27 3.51 1.54
CA TRP A 421 22.22 2.51 1.59
C TRP A 421 22.24 1.66 0.31
N GLY A 422 22.87 0.49 0.40
CA GLY A 422 22.90 -0.47 -0.69
C GLY A 422 21.58 -1.22 -0.88
N PRO A 423 21.31 -1.77 -2.09
CA PRO A 423 20.13 -2.59 -2.31
C PRO A 423 20.28 -3.97 -1.66
N THR A 424 19.14 -4.56 -1.31
CA THR A 424 18.95 -6.00 -1.14
C THR A 424 18.80 -6.64 -2.52
N THR A 425 19.53 -7.73 -2.78
CA THR A 425 19.47 -8.43 -4.08
C THR A 425 19.11 -9.91 -3.99
N SER A 426 19.03 -10.48 -2.79
CA SER A 426 18.57 -11.85 -2.53
C SER A 426 18.24 -12.03 -1.04
N ARG A 427 17.70 -13.19 -0.67
CA ARG A 427 17.53 -13.56 0.75
C ARG A 427 18.86 -13.65 1.52
N GLU A 428 19.96 -13.98 0.85
CA GLU A 428 21.26 -14.19 1.51
C GLU A 428 21.93 -12.86 1.92
N ASN A 429 21.65 -11.79 1.19
CA ASN A 429 22.23 -10.47 1.44
C ASN A 429 21.22 -9.43 1.92
N ALA A 430 19.96 -9.82 2.10
CA ALA A 430 18.92 -8.94 2.58
C ALA A 430 19.29 -8.33 3.93
N PHE A 431 19.03 -7.04 4.05
CA PHE A 431 19.18 -6.33 5.30
C PHE A 431 18.16 -5.21 5.38
N TRP A 432 17.85 -4.82 6.61
CA TRP A 432 16.99 -3.69 6.89
C TRP A 432 17.85 -2.47 7.17
N PHE A 433 17.48 -1.35 6.58
CA PHE A 433 18.06 -0.05 6.88
C PHE A 433 17.15 0.68 7.89
N GLU A 434 17.63 0.83 9.11
CA GLU A 434 16.87 1.46 10.17
C GLU A 434 16.86 2.98 10.00
N LEU A 435 15.65 3.56 10.02
CA LEU A 435 15.40 4.98 9.89
C LEU A 435 14.93 5.53 11.24
N ASN A 436 15.88 6.09 11.98
CA ASN A 436 15.71 6.83 13.22
C ASN A 436 16.77 7.95 13.31
N ASP A 437 17.02 8.51 14.50
CA ASP A 437 18.01 9.59 14.68
C ASP A 437 19.46 9.21 14.33
N ASN A 438 19.77 7.90 14.26
CA ASN A 438 21.06 7.34 13.87
C ASN A 438 20.85 6.30 12.76
N PRO A 439 20.56 6.74 11.52
CA PRO A 439 20.20 5.84 10.44
C PRO A 439 21.35 4.88 10.07
N GLY A 440 21.03 3.62 9.82
CA GLY A 440 22.04 2.62 9.50
C GLY A 440 21.50 1.20 9.35
N ARG A 441 22.38 0.27 8.96
CA ARG A 441 22.01 -1.15 8.87
C ARG A 441 21.65 -1.71 10.24
N THR A 442 20.54 -2.46 10.31
CA THR A 442 20.09 -3.12 11.53
C THR A 442 19.94 -4.63 11.33
N HIS A 443 20.00 -5.37 12.44
CA HIS A 443 19.86 -6.83 12.49
C HIS A 443 18.68 -7.28 13.36
N VAL A 444 17.84 -6.33 13.81
CA VAL A 444 16.72 -6.58 14.76
C VAL A 444 15.71 -7.61 14.25
N LEU A 445 15.60 -7.76 12.94
CA LEU A 445 14.64 -8.68 12.30
C LEU A 445 15.26 -9.99 11.83
N ASP A 446 16.58 -10.14 11.80
CA ASP A 446 17.27 -11.27 11.16
C ASP A 446 16.81 -12.63 11.73
N GLU A 447 16.78 -12.75 13.06
CA GLU A 447 16.35 -13.99 13.72
C GLU A 447 14.84 -14.26 13.49
N ARG A 448 14.02 -13.21 13.53
CA ARG A 448 12.57 -13.29 13.31
C ARG A 448 12.25 -13.74 11.89
N MET A 449 12.93 -13.19 10.89
CA MET A 449 12.71 -13.57 9.49
C MET A 449 13.15 -15.03 9.23
N ARG A 450 14.30 -15.46 9.79
CA ARG A 450 14.72 -16.87 9.72
C ARG A 450 13.73 -17.81 10.41
N PHE A 451 13.19 -17.40 11.56
CA PHE A 451 12.15 -18.16 12.24
C PHE A 451 10.89 -18.30 11.37
N TRP A 452 10.43 -17.23 10.72
CA TRP A 452 9.23 -17.30 9.88
C TRP A 452 9.45 -18.02 8.55
N ASP A 453 10.67 -18.02 8.01
CA ASP A 453 11.01 -18.76 6.79
C ASP A 453 10.73 -20.26 6.91
N GLN A 454 10.73 -20.85 8.11
CA GLN A 454 10.38 -22.26 8.29
C GLN A 454 8.91 -22.58 7.97
N PHE A 455 8.01 -21.60 8.10
CA PHE A 455 6.59 -21.74 7.75
C PHE A 455 6.30 -21.32 6.30
N SER A 456 7.30 -20.76 5.61
CA SER A 456 7.17 -20.33 4.21
C SER A 456 7.31 -21.50 3.22
N ASN A 457 7.95 -22.60 3.63
CA ASN A 457 8.23 -23.79 2.81
C ASN A 457 7.26 -24.96 3.05
N THR A 458 6.31 -24.85 3.97
CA THR A 458 5.31 -25.91 4.21
C THR A 458 4.10 -25.72 3.31
N LYS A 459 4.16 -26.31 2.11
CA LYS A 459 2.98 -26.76 1.34
C LYS A 459 1.99 -25.66 0.89
N LEU A 460 2.46 -24.56 0.32
CA LEU A 460 1.60 -23.71 -0.51
C LEU A 460 1.46 -24.30 -1.93
N ASN A 461 1.15 -25.60 -2.02
CA ASN A 461 0.59 -26.18 -3.23
C ASN A 461 -0.88 -25.77 -3.26
N TYR A 462 -1.16 -24.55 -3.72
CA TYR A 462 -2.50 -24.18 -4.15
C TYR A 462 -2.69 -24.72 -5.56
N GLU A 463 -3.03 -26.01 -5.66
CA GLU A 463 -3.64 -26.57 -6.87
C GLU A 463 -5.07 -26.06 -7.05
#